data_AF-L1IJ08-F1
#
_entry.id   AF-L1IJ08-F1
#
_cell.length_a   1.000
_cell.length_b   1.000
_cell.length_c   1.000
_cell.angle_alpha   90.00
_cell.angle_beta   90.00
_cell.angle_gamma   90.00
#
_symmetry.space_group_name_H-M   'P 1'
#
loop_
_entity.id
_entity.type
_entity.pdbx_description
1 polymer ?
#
loop_
_entity_poly.entity_id
_entity_poly.type
_entity_poly.pdbx_seq_one_letter_code
_entity_poly.pdbx_strand_id
1 'polypeptide(L)'
;MQAMQAMEMSLAHVDGNTLMKCMQTCRSMRSWIMSDESENQWMNACLCDYAFTDKRLPLESMGNAATHRSKEDLSYLRRAAHSWVAISDWLKKNAPPMHATLMPGVKREEMEKFEGGGTLPSALKAMFSSMDRYRIHNGQDPRRAAIDIARDDSTFFGLFGGYNFYDHVINLRMLSLEVGLNLAEQQAASFSFSENAGYLRTKSDPQDAGVLKWFEDFAARVAAQNFEFKPIVPAAPLLGLSLYPRCPPTGGEATTQSIRIRGSSIFVPEKTRINYWFTYCFRMSAVAALPAEWGGTCQLVTRHLVFSDSISESPNIVDGEGVIGDFPILKFGRHQRSTGQPEQEGEYEYASCTGVDSDLGEVSGSFRFVPGTIKAPKGPPFDVKIPNIKLIVPDYIS
;
A
#
# COMPACT_ATOMS: atom_id res chain seq x y z
N MET A 1 10.75 -44.75 -7.81
CA MET A 1 11.85 -44.78 -6.81
C MET A 1 12.21 -43.39 -6.29
N GLN A 2 12.43 -42.38 -7.15
CA GLN A 2 12.75 -41.01 -6.71
C GLN A 2 11.60 -40.28 -5.99
N ALA A 3 10.33 -40.60 -6.28
CA ALA A 3 9.15 -39.97 -5.64
C ALA A 3 8.94 -40.40 -4.17
N MET A 4 9.23 -41.66 -3.82
CA MET A 4 9.16 -42.15 -2.44
C MET A 4 10.22 -41.50 -1.55
N GLN A 5 11.43 -41.26 -2.07
CA GLN A 5 12.50 -40.56 -1.35
C GLN A 5 12.15 -39.09 -1.07
N ALA A 6 11.49 -38.39 -2.00
CA ALA A 6 11.03 -37.02 -1.78
C ALA A 6 9.90 -36.94 -0.73
N MET A 7 9.02 -37.95 -0.69
CA MET A 7 7.95 -38.05 0.29
C MET A 7 8.51 -38.39 1.68
N GLU A 8 9.46 -39.31 1.81
CA GLU A 8 10.13 -39.62 3.09
C GLU A 8 10.90 -38.43 3.67
N MET A 9 11.58 -37.63 2.84
CA MET A 9 12.25 -36.40 3.29
C MET A 9 11.25 -35.32 3.74
N SER A 10 10.08 -35.24 3.10
CA SER A 10 9.03 -34.29 3.47
C SER A 10 8.29 -34.69 4.75
N LEU A 11 8.09 -35.99 4.96
CA LEU A 11 7.43 -36.54 6.15
C LEU A 11 8.30 -36.50 7.41
N ALA A 12 9.63 -36.42 7.27
CA ALA A 12 10.58 -36.28 8.38
C ALA A 12 10.49 -34.93 9.13
N HIS A 13 9.71 -33.96 8.64
CA HIS A 13 9.58 -32.61 9.21
C HIS A 13 8.16 -32.28 9.69
N VAL A 14 7.27 -33.27 9.70
CA VAL A 14 5.86 -33.15 10.08
C VAL A 14 5.66 -33.85 11.42
N ASP A 15 4.99 -33.21 12.38
CA ASP A 15 4.73 -33.85 13.67
C ASP A 15 3.76 -35.05 13.53
N GLY A 16 3.86 -36.01 14.45
CA GLY A 16 3.11 -37.26 14.39
C GLY A 16 1.59 -37.10 14.39
N ASN A 17 1.07 -36.01 14.97
CA ASN A 17 -0.37 -35.71 14.96
C ASN A 17 -0.84 -35.24 13.59
N THR A 18 -0.02 -34.43 12.90
CA THR A 18 -0.27 -33.96 11.55
C THR A 18 -0.16 -35.11 10.53
N LEU A 19 0.79 -36.03 10.75
CA LEU A 19 0.94 -37.25 9.96
C LEU A 19 -0.28 -38.18 10.07
N MET A 20 -0.79 -38.37 11.29
CA MET A 20 -1.96 -39.23 11.55
C MET A 20 -3.25 -38.66 10.96
N LYS A 21 -3.44 -37.34 10.99
CA LYS A 21 -4.57 -36.66 10.33
C LYS A 21 -4.48 -36.78 8.81
N CYS A 22 -3.28 -36.61 8.24
CA CYS A 22 -3.04 -36.82 6.81
C CYS A 22 -3.35 -38.27 6.39
N MET A 23 -2.90 -39.26 7.18
CA MET A 23 -3.18 -40.67 6.93
C MET A 23 -4.67 -41.03 7.05
N GLN A 24 -5.41 -40.45 8.00
CA GLN A 24 -6.85 -40.67 8.13
C GLN A 24 -7.63 -40.10 6.94
N THR A 25 -7.31 -38.88 6.49
CA THR A 25 -7.92 -38.26 5.30
C THR A 25 -7.57 -39.04 4.02
N CYS A 26 -6.32 -39.51 3.88
CA CYS A 26 -5.90 -40.33 2.74
C CYS A 26 -6.59 -41.71 2.72
N ARG A 27 -6.88 -42.31 3.88
CA ARG A 27 -7.58 -43.60 3.95
C ARG A 27 -9.04 -43.51 3.51
N SER A 28 -9.74 -42.42 3.87
CA SER A 28 -11.15 -42.22 3.49
C SER A 28 -11.34 -41.95 1.99
N MET A 29 -10.30 -41.48 1.29
CA MET A 29 -10.35 -41.21 -0.16
C MET A 29 -9.72 -42.30 -1.03
N ARG A 30 -9.19 -43.37 -0.43
CA ARG A 30 -8.59 -44.51 -1.14
C ARG A 30 -9.58 -45.21 -2.08
N SER A 31 -10.88 -45.04 -1.89
CA SER A 31 -11.90 -45.58 -2.80
C SER A 31 -12.05 -44.80 -4.12
N TRP A 32 -11.45 -43.60 -4.23
CA TRP A 32 -11.51 -42.75 -5.44
C TRP A 32 -10.31 -42.92 -6.38
N ILE A 33 -9.19 -43.45 -5.88
CA ILE A 33 -7.90 -43.52 -6.59
C ILE A 33 -7.71 -44.93 -7.15
N MET A 34 -8.26 -45.18 -8.33
CA MET A 34 -8.00 -46.40 -9.11
C MET A 34 -7.65 -46.09 -10.58
N SER A 35 -7.13 -44.90 -10.89
CA SER A 35 -6.56 -44.60 -12.21
C SER A 35 -5.32 -43.71 -12.13
N ASP A 36 -4.33 -43.94 -12.99
CA ASP A 36 -3.03 -43.23 -13.00
C ASP A 36 -3.15 -41.71 -13.23
N GLU A 37 -4.19 -41.24 -13.92
CA GLU A 37 -4.46 -39.79 -14.08
C GLU A 37 -4.88 -39.11 -12.77
N SER A 38 -5.50 -39.85 -11.85
CA SER A 38 -5.95 -39.32 -10.56
C SER A 38 -4.80 -39.13 -9.56
N GLU A 39 -3.66 -39.79 -9.76
CA GLU A 39 -2.49 -39.68 -8.88
C GLU A 39 -1.78 -38.33 -9.02
N ASN A 40 -1.61 -37.83 -10.25
CA ASN A 40 -1.05 -36.48 -10.51
C ASN A 40 -2.01 -35.36 -10.09
N GLN A 41 -3.32 -35.57 -10.24
CA GLN A 41 -4.32 -34.62 -9.75
C GLN A 41 -4.39 -34.62 -8.22
N TRP A 42 -4.31 -35.79 -7.57
CA TRP A 42 -4.20 -35.93 -6.13
C TRP A 42 -2.93 -35.29 -5.60
N MET A 43 -1.77 -35.51 -6.23
CA MET A 43 -0.52 -34.92 -5.80
C MET A 43 -0.54 -33.40 -5.93
N ASN A 44 -1.16 -32.86 -6.98
CA ASN A 44 -1.41 -31.41 -7.10
C ASN A 44 -2.42 -30.88 -6.08
N ALA A 45 -3.46 -31.63 -5.74
CA ALA A 45 -4.44 -31.24 -4.71
C ALA A 45 -3.82 -31.30 -3.31
N CYS A 46 -3.09 -32.36 -2.98
CA CYS A 46 -2.28 -32.46 -1.77
C CYS A 46 -1.19 -31.38 -1.75
N LEU A 47 -0.53 -31.04 -2.84
CA LEU A 47 0.42 -29.91 -2.85
C LEU A 47 -0.30 -28.56 -2.76
N CYS A 48 -1.52 -28.41 -3.26
CA CYS A 48 -2.33 -27.20 -3.10
C CYS A 48 -2.86 -27.06 -1.66
N ASP A 49 -3.27 -28.16 -1.03
CA ASP A 49 -3.82 -28.23 0.32
C ASP A 49 -2.74 -28.37 1.42
N TYR A 50 -1.57 -28.95 1.11
CA TYR A 50 -0.45 -29.22 2.04
C TYR A 50 0.86 -28.49 1.71
N ALA A 51 0.96 -27.63 0.69
CA ALA A 51 2.09 -26.69 0.60
C ALA A 51 2.01 -25.55 1.66
N PHE A 52 1.60 -25.90 2.88
CA PHE A 52 1.97 -25.27 4.13
C PHE A 52 3.47 -25.49 4.38
N THR A 53 4.34 -24.87 3.57
CA THR A 53 5.76 -24.74 3.93
C THR A 53 6.01 -23.52 4.82
N ASP A 54 4.99 -22.68 5.07
CA ASP A 54 5.09 -21.56 5.99
C ASP A 54 4.50 -21.92 7.37
N LYS A 55 5.37 -22.23 8.32
CA LYS A 55 5.03 -22.55 9.73
C LYS A 55 4.34 -21.40 10.48
N ARG A 56 4.14 -20.23 9.84
CA ARG A 56 3.56 -19.02 10.45
C ARG A 56 2.02 -18.96 10.41
N LEU A 57 1.34 -19.82 9.67
CA LEU A 57 -0.13 -19.84 9.60
C LEU A 57 -0.71 -20.82 10.65
N PRO A 58 -1.47 -20.36 11.66
CA PRO A 58 -2.06 -21.25 12.66
C PRO A 58 -3.24 -22.02 12.08
N LEU A 59 -3.17 -23.36 12.14
CA LEU A 59 -4.23 -24.30 11.75
C LEU A 59 -5.08 -24.67 12.95
N GLU A 60 -6.27 -24.06 13.10
CA GLU A 60 -7.36 -24.71 13.83
C GLU A 60 -8.30 -25.40 12.84
N SER A 61 -8.64 -26.65 13.17
CA SER A 61 -9.41 -27.63 12.39
C SER A 61 -10.11 -27.11 11.13
N MET A 62 -9.52 -27.42 9.96
CA MET A 62 -10.27 -27.50 8.70
C MET A 62 -11.33 -28.61 8.82
N GLY A 63 -12.43 -28.33 9.52
CA GLY A 63 -13.61 -29.20 9.52
C GLY A 63 -14.28 -29.12 8.16
N ASN A 64 -14.42 -30.27 7.49
CA ASN A 64 -15.35 -30.72 6.42
C ASN A 64 -15.96 -29.74 5.36
N ALA A 65 -15.68 -28.44 5.38
CA ALA A 65 -16.26 -27.41 4.51
C ALA A 65 -15.42 -27.15 3.25
N ALA A 66 -14.49 -28.05 2.91
CA ALA A 66 -13.63 -27.97 1.73
C ALA A 66 -14.26 -28.65 0.49
N THR A 67 -15.42 -29.30 0.61
CA THR A 67 -15.95 -30.20 -0.42
C THR A 67 -16.63 -29.51 -1.62
N HIS A 68 -16.75 -28.19 -1.67
CA HIS A 68 -17.53 -27.49 -2.72
C HIS A 68 -16.90 -26.24 -3.33
N ARG A 69 -15.63 -25.90 -3.07
CA ARG A 69 -15.00 -24.70 -3.67
C ARG A 69 -14.17 -25.03 -4.91
N SER A 70 -14.16 -24.11 -5.87
CA SER A 70 -13.35 -24.27 -7.07
C SER A 70 -11.85 -24.15 -6.74
N LYS A 71 -11.00 -24.73 -7.59
CA LYS A 71 -9.52 -24.59 -7.49
C LYS A 71 -9.07 -23.12 -7.49
N GLU A 72 -9.84 -22.26 -8.14
CA GLU A 72 -9.59 -20.83 -8.25
C GLU A 72 -9.83 -20.08 -6.92
N ASP A 73 -10.91 -20.43 -6.21
CA ASP A 73 -11.22 -19.84 -4.90
C ASP A 73 -10.11 -20.12 -3.87
N LEU A 74 -9.55 -21.33 -3.90
CA LEU A 74 -8.43 -21.72 -3.03
C LEU A 74 -7.15 -20.92 -3.34
N SER A 75 -6.91 -20.61 -4.61
CA SER A 75 -5.78 -19.77 -5.03
C SER A 75 -5.90 -18.35 -4.48
N TYR A 76 -7.09 -17.73 -4.58
CA TYR A 76 -7.34 -16.38 -4.06
C TYR A 76 -7.21 -16.31 -2.54
N LEU A 77 -7.73 -17.31 -1.82
CA LEU A 77 -7.59 -17.43 -0.37
C LEU A 77 -6.13 -17.41 0.07
N ARG A 78 -5.28 -18.22 -0.58
CA ARG A 78 -3.86 -18.34 -0.25
C ARG A 78 -3.11 -17.03 -0.48
N ARG A 79 -3.34 -16.39 -1.62
CA ARG A 79 -2.73 -15.12 -2.02
C ARG A 79 -3.07 -13.99 -1.05
N ALA A 80 -4.34 -13.88 -0.66
CA ALA A 80 -4.80 -12.93 0.35
C ALA A 80 -4.14 -13.20 1.71
N ALA A 81 -4.06 -14.46 2.15
CA ALA A 81 -3.44 -14.82 3.42
C ALA A 81 -1.95 -14.46 3.49
N HIS A 82 -1.18 -14.76 2.44
CA HIS A 82 0.24 -14.38 2.37
C HIS A 82 0.44 -12.86 2.44
N SER A 83 -0.37 -12.11 1.68
CA SER A 83 -0.32 -10.65 1.67
C SER A 83 -0.61 -10.07 3.05
N TRP A 84 -1.60 -10.63 3.76
CA TRP A 84 -1.92 -10.18 5.10
C TRP A 84 -0.82 -10.46 6.12
N VAL A 85 -0.24 -11.66 6.11
CA VAL A 85 0.87 -12.00 7.02
C VAL A 85 2.03 -11.04 6.83
N ALA A 86 2.37 -10.71 5.57
CA ALA A 86 3.43 -9.74 5.27
C ALA A 86 3.15 -8.35 5.86
N ILE A 87 1.90 -7.86 5.71
CA ILE A 87 1.47 -6.58 6.28
C ILE A 87 1.55 -6.62 7.82
N SER A 88 0.99 -7.66 8.44
CA SER A 88 0.94 -7.80 9.90
C SER A 88 2.34 -7.87 10.51
N ASP A 89 3.23 -8.70 9.95
CA ASP A 89 4.62 -8.84 10.39
C ASP A 89 5.36 -7.49 10.30
N TRP A 90 5.15 -6.76 9.20
CA TRP A 90 5.75 -5.44 9.02
C TRP A 90 5.21 -4.43 10.04
N LEU A 91 3.89 -4.38 10.27
CA LEU A 91 3.27 -3.45 11.21
C LEU A 91 3.76 -3.70 12.64
N LYS A 92 3.84 -4.97 13.04
CA LYS A 92 4.35 -5.35 14.37
C LYS A 92 5.76 -4.80 14.62
N LYS A 93 6.59 -4.75 13.58
CA LYS A 93 7.97 -4.26 13.66
C LYS A 93 8.09 -2.74 13.52
N ASN A 94 7.37 -2.14 12.56
CA ASN A 94 7.61 -0.76 12.12
C ASN A 94 6.52 0.24 12.53
N ALA A 95 5.31 -0.23 12.85
CA ALA A 95 4.20 0.59 13.32
C ALA A 95 3.42 -0.10 14.45
N PRO A 96 4.05 -0.40 15.61
CA PRO A 96 3.38 -1.10 16.72
C PRO A 96 2.06 -0.45 17.18
N PRO A 97 1.93 0.90 17.25
CA PRO A 97 0.65 1.58 17.49
C PRO A 97 -0.47 1.15 16.55
N MET A 98 -0.19 1.10 15.25
CA MET A 98 -1.16 0.71 14.24
C MET A 98 -1.47 -0.78 14.33
N HIS A 99 -0.46 -1.64 14.54
CA HIS A 99 -0.66 -3.07 14.76
C HIS A 99 -1.58 -3.35 15.96
N ALA A 100 -1.47 -2.58 17.05
CA ALA A 100 -2.31 -2.73 18.23
C ALA A 100 -3.81 -2.49 17.93
N THR A 101 -4.13 -1.70 16.90
CA THR A 101 -5.53 -1.46 16.50
C THR A 101 -6.16 -2.63 15.77
N LEU A 102 -5.37 -3.59 15.28
CA LEU A 102 -5.90 -4.71 14.51
C LEU A 102 -6.80 -5.59 15.40
N MET A 103 -8.05 -5.77 14.94
CA MET A 103 -9.04 -6.60 15.61
C MET A 103 -8.76 -8.09 15.38
N PRO A 104 -9.20 -9.01 16.24
CA PRO A 104 -9.13 -10.45 15.94
C PRO A 104 -9.88 -10.77 14.64
N GLY A 105 -9.64 -11.95 14.09
CA GLY A 105 -10.38 -12.42 12.92
C GLY A 105 -11.89 -12.43 13.13
N VAL A 106 -12.63 -12.33 12.03
CA VAL A 106 -14.09 -12.33 12.01
C VAL A 106 -14.65 -13.61 12.63
N LYS A 107 -15.78 -13.51 13.34
CA LYS A 107 -16.43 -14.69 13.91
C LYS A 107 -17.18 -15.46 12.82
N ARG A 108 -17.23 -16.79 12.95
CA ARG A 108 -17.92 -17.66 11.98
C ARG A 108 -19.39 -17.28 11.79
N GLU A 109 -20.08 -16.94 12.87
CA GLU A 109 -21.49 -16.52 12.85
C GLU A 109 -21.72 -15.21 12.05
N GLU A 110 -20.77 -14.27 12.11
CA GLU A 110 -20.81 -13.02 11.33
C GLU A 110 -20.57 -13.31 9.84
N MET A 111 -19.67 -14.25 9.55
CA MET A 111 -19.39 -14.70 8.19
C MET A 111 -20.52 -15.51 7.57
N GLU A 112 -21.24 -16.31 8.34
CA GLU A 112 -22.38 -17.10 7.83
C GLU A 112 -23.55 -16.20 7.44
N LYS A 113 -23.81 -15.13 8.21
CA LYS A 113 -24.76 -14.08 7.83
C LYS A 113 -24.37 -13.41 6.51
N PHE A 114 -23.07 -13.19 6.32
CA PHE A 114 -22.50 -12.59 5.11
C PHE A 114 -22.54 -13.51 3.89
N GLU A 115 -22.15 -14.79 4.04
CA GLU A 115 -22.18 -15.78 2.96
C GLU A 115 -23.62 -16.07 2.49
N GLY A 116 -24.60 -15.99 3.39
CA GLY A 116 -26.03 -16.20 3.09
C GLY A 116 -26.76 -15.00 2.47
N GLY A 117 -26.20 -13.79 2.51
CA GLY A 117 -26.89 -12.52 2.19
C GLY A 117 -26.79 -12.00 0.74
N GLY A 118 -25.85 -12.48 -0.08
CA GLY A 118 -25.79 -12.18 -1.54
C GLY A 118 -24.61 -11.32 -2.07
N THR A 119 -24.35 -11.51 -3.37
CA THR A 119 -23.60 -10.74 -4.42
C THR A 119 -22.32 -9.96 -4.14
N LEU A 120 -21.45 -10.35 -3.20
CA LEU A 120 -20.06 -9.86 -3.26
C LEU A 120 -19.22 -10.60 -4.32
N PRO A 121 -18.35 -9.88 -5.07
CA PRO A 121 -17.37 -10.49 -5.98
C PRO A 121 -16.56 -11.60 -5.29
N SER A 122 -16.26 -12.66 -6.03
CA SER A 122 -15.54 -13.84 -5.50
C SER A 122 -14.20 -13.48 -4.87
N ALA A 123 -13.48 -12.48 -5.39
CA ALA A 123 -12.23 -11.98 -4.82
C ALA A 123 -12.41 -11.33 -3.45
N LEU A 124 -13.45 -10.50 -3.26
CA LEU A 124 -13.78 -9.91 -1.96
C LEU A 124 -14.23 -10.99 -0.98
N LYS A 125 -15.06 -11.94 -1.43
CA LYS A 125 -15.42 -13.12 -0.63
C LYS A 125 -14.20 -13.94 -0.24
N ALA A 126 -13.22 -14.11 -1.12
CA ALA A 126 -11.96 -14.79 -0.81
C ALA A 126 -11.13 -14.01 0.21
N MET A 127 -11.03 -12.68 0.11
CA MET A 127 -10.37 -11.86 1.13
C MET A 127 -11.02 -12.04 2.50
N PHE A 128 -12.35 -11.89 2.63
CA PHE A 128 -13.05 -12.09 3.90
C PHE A 128 -13.10 -13.56 4.36
N SER A 129 -13.18 -14.52 3.44
CA SER A 129 -13.12 -15.96 3.77
C SER A 129 -11.73 -16.37 4.29
N SER A 130 -10.67 -15.72 3.81
CA SER A 130 -9.33 -15.89 4.37
C SER A 130 -9.24 -15.30 5.78
N MET A 131 -10.03 -14.25 6.08
CA MET A 131 -10.16 -13.65 7.42
C MET A 131 -10.81 -14.56 8.45
N ASP A 132 -11.80 -15.33 8.04
CA ASP A 132 -12.40 -16.37 8.89
C ASP A 132 -11.41 -17.53 9.14
N ARG A 133 -10.86 -18.09 8.06
CA ARG A 133 -10.10 -19.36 8.10
C ARG A 133 -8.67 -19.22 8.61
N TYR A 134 -8.02 -18.08 8.39
CA TYR A 134 -6.66 -17.79 8.87
C TYR A 134 -6.64 -16.76 10.00
N ARG A 135 -7.81 -16.40 10.56
CA ARG A 135 -7.96 -15.38 11.62
C ARG A 135 -7.37 -14.02 11.22
N ILE A 136 -7.47 -13.64 9.95
CA ILE A 136 -6.99 -12.34 9.47
C ILE A 136 -7.89 -11.24 10.04
N HIS A 137 -7.27 -10.17 10.53
CA HIS A 137 -7.88 -9.15 11.38
C HIS A 137 -9.18 -8.54 10.82
N ASN A 138 -10.24 -8.47 11.63
CA ASN A 138 -11.56 -7.93 11.25
C ASN A 138 -11.62 -6.39 11.36
N GLY A 139 -10.69 -5.72 10.69
CA GLY A 139 -10.60 -4.26 10.70
C GLY A 139 -9.77 -3.69 11.85
N GLN A 140 -9.89 -2.37 12.03
CA GLN A 140 -9.20 -1.59 13.05
C GLN A 140 -10.16 -1.05 14.09
N ASP A 141 -9.79 -1.18 15.36
CA ASP A 141 -10.41 -0.48 16.47
C ASP A 141 -9.36 0.43 17.13
N PRO A 142 -9.43 1.76 16.92
CA PRO A 142 -8.51 2.72 17.52
C PRO A 142 -8.43 2.62 19.04
N ARG A 143 -9.49 2.17 19.72
CA ARG A 143 -9.56 2.01 21.19
C ARG A 143 -8.64 0.90 21.71
N ARG A 144 -8.16 0.01 20.83
CA ARG A 144 -7.21 -1.06 21.19
C ARG A 144 -5.77 -0.57 21.25
N ALA A 145 -5.45 0.55 20.59
CA ALA A 145 -4.16 1.19 20.82
C ALA A 145 -4.21 1.86 22.20
N ALA A 146 -3.29 1.50 23.10
CA ALA A 146 -3.13 2.13 24.41
C ALA A 146 -2.50 3.54 24.29
N ILE A 147 -3.01 4.34 23.36
CA ILE A 147 -2.58 5.70 23.09
C ILE A 147 -3.78 6.58 23.42
N ASP A 148 -3.55 7.72 24.09
CA ASP A 148 -4.55 8.79 24.28
C ASP A 148 -4.86 9.45 22.93
N ILE A 149 -5.47 8.68 22.04
CA ILE A 149 -6.06 9.18 20.82
C ILE A 149 -7.43 9.70 21.23
N ALA A 150 -7.70 10.98 20.96
CA ALA A 150 -9.00 11.58 21.24
C ALA A 150 -10.13 10.64 20.80
N ARG A 151 -11.12 10.44 21.68
CA ARG A 151 -12.19 9.44 21.60
C ARG A 151 -13.20 9.66 20.45
N ASP A 152 -12.82 10.36 19.39
CA ASP A 152 -13.66 10.66 18.24
C ASP A 152 -13.38 9.65 17.11
N ASP A 153 -14.44 9.18 16.44
CA ASP A 153 -14.41 8.20 15.35
C ASP A 153 -13.60 8.68 14.13
N SER A 154 -13.26 9.97 14.10
CA SER A 154 -12.40 10.64 13.11
C SER A 154 -10.91 10.34 13.27
N THR A 155 -10.46 9.85 14.43
CA THR A 155 -9.03 9.62 14.69
C THR A 155 -8.69 8.13 14.61
N PHE A 156 -8.11 7.72 13.48
CA PHE A 156 -7.69 6.35 13.23
C PHE A 156 -6.33 6.30 12.53
N PHE A 157 -5.64 5.16 12.65
CA PHE A 157 -4.44 4.91 11.85
C PHE A 157 -4.84 4.44 10.46
N GLY A 158 -4.36 5.08 9.40
CA GLY A 158 -4.63 4.62 8.03
C GLY A 158 -3.85 3.36 7.69
N LEU A 159 -4.44 2.19 7.94
CA LEU A 159 -3.82 0.89 7.64
C LEU A 159 -3.45 0.74 6.16
N PHE A 160 -4.32 1.18 5.27
CA PHE A 160 -4.07 1.17 3.83
C PHE A 160 -3.44 2.49 3.35
N GLY A 161 -2.98 3.30 4.30
CA GLY A 161 -2.23 4.51 4.07
C GLY A 161 -3.07 5.70 3.62
N GLY A 162 -2.35 6.78 3.38
CA GLY A 162 -2.90 8.06 3.00
C GLY A 162 -1.89 8.93 2.25
N TYR A 163 -2.40 10.00 1.68
CA TYR A 163 -1.63 11.06 1.05
C TYR A 163 -2.38 12.37 1.18
N ASN A 164 -1.67 13.49 1.00
CA ASN A 164 -2.24 14.81 1.06
C ASN A 164 -1.59 15.75 0.05
N PHE A 165 -2.38 16.69 -0.47
CA PHE A 165 -1.88 17.83 -1.22
C PHE A 165 -2.92 18.96 -1.13
N TYR A 166 -2.46 20.20 -0.93
CA TYR A 166 -3.35 21.33 -0.65
C TYR A 166 -4.35 21.01 0.48
N ASP A 167 -5.65 21.17 0.23
CA ASP A 167 -6.77 20.85 1.12
C ASP A 167 -7.29 19.41 0.96
N HIS A 168 -6.71 18.62 0.05
CA HIS A 168 -7.10 17.25 -0.20
C HIS A 168 -6.32 16.28 0.70
N VAL A 169 -7.03 15.52 1.53
CA VAL A 169 -6.44 14.56 2.47
C VAL A 169 -7.18 13.22 2.35
N ILE A 170 -6.44 12.15 2.07
CA ILE A 170 -6.93 10.78 2.09
C ILE A 170 -6.20 10.01 3.18
N ASN A 171 -6.93 9.24 3.97
CA ASN A 171 -6.38 8.29 4.92
C ASN A 171 -7.33 7.09 5.04
N LEU A 172 -6.87 5.89 4.69
CA LEU A 172 -7.71 4.72 4.52
C LEU A 172 -7.57 3.75 5.69
N ARG A 173 -8.68 3.49 6.38
CA ARG A 173 -8.80 2.44 7.41
C ARG A 173 -9.48 1.19 6.88
N MET A 174 -9.21 0.08 7.55
CA MET A 174 -10.00 -1.14 7.37
C MET A 174 -11.16 -1.16 8.37
N LEU A 175 -12.39 -1.10 7.86
CA LEU A 175 -13.59 -1.28 8.67
C LEU A 175 -13.77 -2.76 9.04
N SER A 176 -14.45 -3.01 10.15
CA SER A 176 -14.96 -4.35 10.44
C SER A 176 -16.04 -4.74 9.44
N LEU A 177 -16.23 -6.04 9.23
CA LEU A 177 -17.24 -6.57 8.32
C LEU A 177 -18.64 -6.03 8.63
N GLU A 178 -19.02 -6.03 9.91
CA GLU A 178 -20.31 -5.54 10.38
C GLU A 178 -20.53 -4.06 10.03
N VAL A 179 -19.54 -3.20 10.30
CA VAL A 179 -19.64 -1.76 9.99
C VAL A 179 -19.70 -1.53 8.49
N GLY A 180 -18.88 -2.26 7.72
CA GLY A 180 -18.88 -2.18 6.25
C GLY A 180 -20.24 -2.54 5.65
N LEU A 181 -20.89 -3.58 6.16
CA LEU A 181 -22.22 -4.01 5.71
C LEU A 181 -23.30 -2.99 6.04
N ASN A 182 -23.35 -2.52 7.29
CA ASN A 182 -24.32 -1.51 7.71
C ASN A 182 -24.21 -0.23 6.85
N LEU A 183 -23.00 0.20 6.50
CA LEU A 183 -22.79 1.34 5.61
C LEU A 183 -23.23 1.05 4.18
N ALA A 184 -22.95 -0.15 3.65
CA ALA A 184 -23.36 -0.54 2.31
C ALA A 184 -24.90 -0.59 2.18
N GLU A 185 -25.59 -1.14 3.19
CA GLU A 185 -27.06 -1.16 3.26
C GLU A 185 -27.65 0.25 3.37
N GLN A 186 -27.06 1.11 4.21
CA GLN A 186 -27.48 2.51 4.34
C GLN A 186 -27.29 3.28 3.02
N GLN A 187 -26.17 3.08 2.33
CA GLN A 187 -25.89 3.73 1.04
C GLN A 187 -26.82 3.22 -0.07
N ALA A 188 -27.07 1.90 -0.13
CA ALA A 188 -28.03 1.30 -1.05
C ALA A 188 -29.47 1.81 -0.81
N ALA A 189 -29.82 2.11 0.45
CA ALA A 189 -31.12 2.66 0.82
C ALA A 189 -31.25 4.18 0.58
N SER A 190 -30.15 4.91 0.37
CA SER A 190 -30.16 6.39 0.35
C SER A 190 -29.80 7.06 -0.98
N PHE A 191 -29.42 6.33 -2.05
CA PHE A 191 -29.06 6.97 -3.32
C PHE A 191 -29.54 6.22 -4.58
N SER A 192 -30.40 6.89 -5.36
CA SER A 192 -30.41 6.81 -6.82
C SER A 192 -29.14 7.51 -7.35
N PHE A 193 -28.25 6.74 -7.96
CA PHE A 193 -27.02 7.11 -8.67
C PHE A 193 -26.59 8.59 -8.65
N SER A 194 -25.52 8.90 -7.89
CA SER A 194 -24.62 10.01 -8.22
C SER A 194 -23.18 9.53 -8.13
N GLU A 195 -22.41 9.83 -9.18
CA GLU A 195 -21.12 9.23 -9.59
C GLU A 195 -19.89 9.61 -8.72
N ASN A 196 -20.00 9.74 -7.40
CA ASN A 196 -18.93 10.33 -6.58
C ASN A 196 -18.31 9.44 -5.48
N ALA A 197 -18.56 8.13 -5.47
CA ALA A 197 -17.77 7.23 -4.64
C ALA A 197 -16.58 6.71 -5.45
N GLY A 198 -15.35 7.07 -5.03
CA GLY A 198 -14.08 6.59 -5.57
C GLY A 198 -13.87 5.09 -5.32
N TYR A 199 -14.82 4.26 -5.72
CA TYR A 199 -14.61 2.84 -5.89
C TYR A 199 -13.53 2.67 -6.94
N LEU A 200 -12.57 1.81 -6.64
CA LEU A 200 -11.75 1.15 -7.64
C LEU A 200 -12.72 0.61 -8.70
N ARG A 201 -12.91 1.35 -9.80
CA ARG A 201 -13.40 0.74 -11.04
C ARG A 201 -12.26 -0.18 -11.42
N THR A 202 -12.35 -1.43 -10.99
CA THR A 202 -11.59 -2.49 -11.61
C THR A 202 -12.14 -2.59 -13.02
N LYS A 203 -11.28 -2.94 -13.99
CA LYS A 203 -11.77 -3.25 -15.34
C LYS A 203 -12.91 -4.23 -15.15
N SER A 204 -13.84 -4.31 -16.10
CA SER A 204 -14.56 -5.54 -16.32
C SER A 204 -13.53 -6.63 -16.69
N ASP A 205 -12.66 -6.97 -15.73
CA ASP A 205 -11.87 -8.17 -15.68
C ASP A 205 -12.94 -9.24 -15.59
N PRO A 206 -12.98 -10.21 -16.52
CA PRO A 206 -13.92 -11.32 -16.45
C PRO A 206 -13.86 -12.09 -15.11
N GLN A 207 -12.87 -11.79 -14.24
CA GLN A 207 -12.53 -12.48 -13.01
C GLN A 207 -12.56 -11.63 -11.71
N ASP A 208 -12.96 -10.35 -11.72
CA ASP A 208 -13.07 -9.49 -10.51
C ASP A 208 -11.80 -9.43 -9.61
N ALA A 209 -10.61 -9.74 -10.13
CA ALA A 209 -9.39 -9.94 -9.32
C ALA A 209 -8.62 -8.64 -8.99
N GLY A 210 -9.07 -7.47 -9.44
CA GLY A 210 -8.36 -6.19 -9.27
C GLY A 210 -8.07 -5.82 -7.82
N VAL A 211 -9.04 -6.06 -6.91
CA VAL A 211 -8.86 -5.79 -5.47
C VAL A 211 -7.78 -6.69 -4.86
N LEU A 212 -7.73 -7.96 -5.26
CA LEU A 212 -6.69 -8.87 -4.78
C LEU A 212 -5.30 -8.47 -5.30
N LYS A 213 -5.20 -8.10 -6.58
CA LYS A 213 -3.95 -7.60 -7.18
C LYS A 213 -3.46 -6.32 -6.48
N TRP A 214 -4.36 -5.38 -6.18
CA TRP A 214 -4.05 -4.20 -5.37
C TRP A 214 -3.52 -4.59 -3.98
N PHE A 215 -4.19 -5.53 -3.32
CA PHE A 215 -3.82 -5.95 -1.97
C PHE A 215 -2.44 -6.63 -1.93
N GLU A 216 -2.11 -7.41 -2.95
CA GLU A 216 -0.79 -8.02 -3.13
C GLU A 216 0.31 -6.99 -3.41
N ASP A 217 0.05 -6.04 -4.33
CA ASP A 217 1.00 -4.94 -4.61
C ASP A 217 1.25 -4.10 -3.36
N PHE A 218 0.19 -3.77 -2.61
CA PHE A 218 0.31 -3.08 -1.34
C PHE A 218 1.15 -3.86 -0.33
N ALA A 219 0.88 -5.16 -0.13
CA ALA A 219 1.65 -6.00 0.77
C ALA A 219 3.13 -6.11 0.36
N ALA A 220 3.41 -6.26 -0.93
CA ALA A 220 4.76 -6.29 -1.46
C ALA A 220 5.51 -4.97 -1.20
N ARG A 221 4.85 -3.82 -1.39
CA ARG A 221 5.41 -2.49 -1.11
C ARG A 221 5.65 -2.27 0.37
N VAL A 222 4.73 -2.69 1.24
CA VAL A 222 4.92 -2.67 2.70
C VAL A 222 6.14 -3.51 3.08
N ALA A 223 6.21 -4.77 2.63
CA ALA A 223 7.33 -5.67 2.92
C ALA A 223 8.68 -5.12 2.43
N ALA A 224 8.70 -4.44 1.28
CA ALA A 224 9.88 -3.77 0.73
C ALA A 224 10.24 -2.44 1.44
N GLN A 225 9.53 -2.08 2.52
CA GLN A 225 9.66 -0.79 3.21
C GLN A 225 9.48 0.41 2.27
N ASN A 226 8.59 0.28 1.29
CA ASN A 226 8.36 1.35 0.33
C ASN A 226 7.47 2.47 0.90
N PHE A 227 6.81 2.22 2.02
CA PHE A 227 6.00 3.18 2.77
C PHE A 227 6.63 3.50 4.13
N GLU A 228 6.22 4.63 4.69
CA GLU A 228 6.68 5.12 5.99
C GLU A 228 5.48 5.41 6.91
N PHE A 229 5.57 4.98 8.16
CA PHE A 229 4.56 5.30 9.17
C PHE A 229 4.85 6.66 9.79
N LYS A 230 3.99 7.65 9.49
CA LYS A 230 4.19 9.05 9.89
C LYS A 230 2.87 9.84 9.88
N PRO A 231 2.85 11.12 10.31
CA PRO A 231 1.72 11.99 10.05
C PRO A 231 1.45 12.11 8.55
N ILE A 232 0.22 11.86 8.12
CA ILE A 232 -0.21 12.05 6.72
C ILE A 232 -0.19 13.55 6.39
N VAL A 233 -0.58 14.38 7.35
CA VAL A 233 -0.47 15.84 7.24
C VAL A 233 0.60 16.28 8.24
N PRO A 234 1.67 16.99 7.81
CA PRO A 234 2.80 17.35 8.69
C PRO A 234 2.41 18.07 9.98
N ALA A 235 1.32 18.83 9.97
CA ALA A 235 0.85 19.62 11.11
C ALA A 235 -0.36 18.99 11.85
N ALA A 236 -0.84 17.82 11.44
CA ALA A 236 -2.01 17.18 12.05
C ALA A 236 -1.63 15.86 12.75
N PRO A 237 -2.35 15.48 13.81
CA PRO A 237 -2.10 14.21 14.52
C PRO A 237 -2.57 12.97 13.74
N LEU A 238 -2.96 13.10 12.48
CA LEU A 238 -3.48 12.01 11.66
C LEU A 238 -2.33 11.12 11.18
N LEU A 239 -2.06 10.05 11.92
CA LEU A 239 -1.01 9.07 11.62
C LEU A 239 -1.50 8.01 10.62
N GLY A 240 -0.60 7.56 9.74
CA GLY A 240 -0.89 6.52 8.77
C GLY A 240 0.35 6.08 8.01
N LEU A 241 0.19 5.17 7.06
CA LEU A 241 1.23 4.86 6.09
C LEU A 241 1.22 5.94 5.00
N SER A 242 2.28 6.71 4.88
CA SER A 242 2.46 7.62 3.74
C SER A 242 2.60 6.79 2.46
N LEU A 243 1.64 6.94 1.55
CA LEU A 243 1.60 6.19 0.30
C LEU A 243 2.60 6.69 -0.75
N TYR A 244 3.29 7.80 -0.51
CA TYR A 244 4.36 8.26 -1.38
C TYR A 244 5.54 7.28 -1.37
N PRO A 245 5.80 6.57 -2.49
CA PRO A 245 6.81 5.52 -2.50
C PRO A 245 8.23 6.07 -2.33
N ARG A 246 9.10 5.28 -1.70
CA ARG A 246 10.53 5.60 -1.55
C ARG A 246 11.41 5.01 -2.65
N CYS A 247 10.93 4.00 -3.34
CA CYS A 247 11.66 3.21 -4.34
C CYS A 247 10.91 3.18 -5.70
N PRO A 248 11.60 2.81 -6.79
CA PRO A 248 10.99 2.59 -8.12
C PRO A 248 9.78 1.63 -8.08
N PRO A 249 8.88 1.67 -9.09
CA PRO A 249 8.98 2.43 -10.36
C PRO A 249 8.48 3.88 -10.29
N THR A 250 7.66 4.23 -9.29
CA THR A 250 7.07 5.58 -9.14
C THR A 250 7.81 6.44 -8.12
N GLY A 251 8.92 5.96 -7.56
CA GLY A 251 9.85 6.72 -6.74
C GLY A 251 11.24 6.78 -7.37
N GLY A 252 11.98 7.84 -7.09
CA GLY A 252 13.34 8.02 -7.60
C GLY A 252 14.11 9.07 -6.82
N GLU A 253 15.43 9.13 -7.04
CA GLU A 253 16.29 10.14 -6.43
C GLU A 253 17.37 10.65 -7.37
N ALA A 254 17.77 11.91 -7.17
CA ALA A 254 18.88 12.54 -7.86
C ALA A 254 19.65 13.41 -6.86
N THR A 255 20.98 13.47 -7.00
CA THR A 255 21.83 14.31 -6.14
C THR A 255 22.66 15.25 -7.01
N THR A 256 22.65 16.54 -6.68
CA THR A 256 23.48 17.57 -7.32
C THR A 256 24.09 18.44 -6.24
N GLN A 257 25.43 18.59 -6.22
CA GLN A 257 26.15 19.43 -5.25
C GLN A 257 25.74 19.17 -3.79
N SER A 258 25.72 17.90 -3.38
CA SER A 258 25.30 17.45 -2.03
C SER A 258 23.83 17.73 -1.67
N ILE A 259 23.02 18.22 -2.60
CA ILE A 259 21.56 18.33 -2.45
C ILE A 259 20.91 17.14 -3.12
N ARG A 260 20.22 16.33 -2.33
CA ARG A 260 19.43 15.19 -2.81
C ARG A 260 17.96 15.58 -2.90
N ILE A 261 17.38 15.28 -4.06
CA ILE A 261 15.96 15.35 -4.32
C ILE A 261 15.45 13.92 -4.49
N ARG A 262 14.51 13.51 -3.64
CA ARG A 262 13.72 12.30 -3.83
C ARG A 262 12.35 12.71 -4.36
N GLY A 263 11.90 12.07 -5.42
CA GLY A 263 10.60 12.30 -6.02
C GLY A 263 9.76 11.04 -5.97
N SER A 264 8.44 11.21 -5.89
CA SER A 264 7.50 10.09 -5.88
C SER A 264 6.14 10.52 -6.41
N SER A 265 5.39 9.60 -7.01
CA SER A 265 4.03 9.85 -7.49
C SER A 265 3.04 8.77 -7.03
N ILE A 266 1.76 9.16 -7.00
CA ILE A 266 0.62 8.31 -6.69
C ILE A 266 -0.52 8.70 -7.64
N PHE A 267 -1.22 7.71 -8.18
CA PHE A 267 -2.47 7.92 -8.90
C PHE A 267 -3.61 8.30 -7.94
N VAL A 268 -4.43 9.28 -8.34
CA VAL A 268 -5.52 9.86 -7.54
C VAL A 268 -6.86 9.49 -8.19
N PRO A 269 -7.41 8.29 -7.88
CA PRO A 269 -8.62 7.79 -8.53
C PRO A 269 -9.83 8.69 -8.28
N GLU A 270 -9.98 9.24 -7.08
CA GLU A 270 -11.15 10.03 -6.69
C GLU A 270 -11.26 11.41 -7.35
N LYS A 271 -10.18 11.91 -7.96
CA LYS A 271 -10.20 13.13 -8.79
C LYS A 271 -10.19 12.83 -10.29
N THR A 272 -9.91 11.58 -10.68
CA THR A 272 -9.89 11.16 -12.07
C THR A 272 -11.32 11.04 -12.61
N ARG A 273 -11.60 11.77 -13.69
CA ARG A 273 -12.91 11.75 -14.38
C ARG A 273 -12.72 11.61 -15.88
N ILE A 274 -12.20 12.67 -16.50
CA ILE A 274 -11.85 12.71 -17.92
C ILE A 274 -10.33 12.56 -18.05
N ASN A 275 -9.58 13.35 -17.28
CA ASN A 275 -8.12 13.31 -17.24
C ASN A 275 -7.65 12.50 -16.02
N TYR A 276 -6.50 11.85 -16.14
CA TYR A 276 -5.87 11.10 -15.05
C TYR A 276 -5.20 12.05 -14.07
N TRP A 277 -5.54 11.93 -12.79
CA TRP A 277 -4.94 12.75 -11.74
C TRP A 277 -3.85 11.99 -11.00
N PHE A 278 -2.76 12.69 -10.76
CA PHE A 278 -1.64 12.21 -9.97
C PHE A 278 -1.29 13.23 -8.90
N THR A 279 -0.90 12.75 -7.73
CA THR A 279 -0.16 13.54 -6.76
C THR A 279 1.31 13.18 -6.84
N TYR A 280 2.18 14.16 -6.70
CA TYR A 280 3.60 13.97 -6.58
C TYR A 280 4.12 14.62 -5.30
N CYS A 281 5.14 14.01 -4.72
CA CYS A 281 5.82 14.49 -3.54
C CYS A 281 7.32 14.55 -3.80
N PHE A 282 7.91 15.69 -3.52
CA PHE A 282 9.36 15.88 -3.52
C PHE A 282 9.87 16.07 -2.10
N ARG A 283 11.01 15.44 -1.83
CA ARG A 283 11.73 15.53 -0.57
C ARG A 283 13.14 16.02 -0.83
N MET A 284 13.55 17.05 -0.11
CA MET A 284 14.81 17.75 -0.33
C MET A 284 15.68 17.68 0.92
N SER A 285 16.97 17.40 0.74
CA SER A 285 17.91 17.33 1.85
C SER A 285 19.34 17.63 1.40
N ALA A 286 20.15 18.17 2.30
CA ALA A 286 21.59 18.14 2.14
C ALA A 286 22.12 16.81 2.72
N VAL A 287 22.79 16.00 1.88
CA VAL A 287 23.31 14.67 2.26
C VAL A 287 24.71 14.72 2.86
N ALA A 288 25.35 15.88 2.84
CA ALA A 288 26.64 16.15 3.49
C ALA A 288 26.64 17.59 4.01
N ALA A 289 27.63 17.91 4.85
CA ALA A 289 27.90 19.29 5.25
C ALA A 289 28.07 20.17 4.01
N LEU A 290 27.27 21.23 3.94
CA LEU A 290 27.39 22.21 2.86
C LEU A 290 28.63 23.08 3.08
N PRO A 291 29.25 23.60 2.00
CA PRO A 291 30.49 24.33 2.09
C PRO A 291 30.43 25.51 3.08
N ALA A 292 31.54 25.76 3.78
CA ALA A 292 31.63 26.81 4.79
C ALA A 292 31.46 28.21 4.17
N GLU A 293 31.92 28.38 2.93
CA GLU A 293 31.71 29.58 2.13
C GLU A 293 30.23 29.85 1.83
N TRP A 294 29.38 28.82 1.82
CA TRP A 294 27.92 28.98 1.71
C TRP A 294 27.26 29.36 3.04
N GLY A 295 28.04 29.44 4.13
CA GLY A 295 27.50 29.53 5.48
C GLY A 295 26.89 28.21 5.98
N GLY A 296 27.19 27.08 5.32
CA GLY A 296 26.64 25.78 5.66
C GLY A 296 25.16 25.59 5.29
N THR A 297 24.59 26.47 4.46
CA THR A 297 23.18 26.40 4.02
C THR A 297 23.03 26.69 2.54
N CYS A 298 21.90 26.29 1.97
CA CYS A 298 21.40 26.82 0.70
C CYS A 298 19.88 26.99 0.78
N GLN A 299 19.31 27.86 -0.06
CA GLN A 299 17.88 28.13 -0.06
C GLN A 299 17.28 27.93 -1.45
N LEU A 300 16.12 27.26 -1.51
CA LEU A 300 15.35 27.10 -2.73
C LEU A 300 14.82 28.46 -3.20
N VAL A 301 14.93 28.73 -4.50
CA VAL A 301 14.51 30.00 -5.14
C VAL A 301 13.36 29.76 -6.12
N THR A 302 13.55 28.87 -7.10
CA THR A 302 12.54 28.58 -8.13
C THR A 302 12.45 27.09 -8.43
N ARG A 303 11.37 26.71 -9.10
CA ARG A 303 11.17 25.39 -9.69
C ARG A 303 10.96 25.52 -11.19
N HIS A 304 11.44 24.53 -11.91
CA HIS A 304 11.16 24.26 -13.31
C HIS A 304 10.72 22.80 -13.42
N LEU A 305 9.43 22.56 -13.64
CA LEU A 305 8.89 21.20 -13.77
C LEU A 305 8.38 21.00 -15.20
N VAL A 306 8.69 19.83 -15.76
CA VAL A 306 8.29 19.43 -17.10
C VAL A 306 7.48 18.15 -16.95
N PHE A 307 6.19 18.23 -17.29
CA PHE A 307 5.26 17.12 -17.32
C PHE A 307 5.06 16.69 -18.77
N SER A 308 5.26 15.41 -19.03
CA SER A 308 5.00 14.81 -20.33
C SER A 308 4.11 13.60 -20.16
N ASP A 309 3.29 13.32 -21.16
CA ASP A 309 2.49 12.09 -21.22
C ASP A 309 2.65 11.44 -22.60
N SER A 310 2.11 10.23 -22.77
CA SER A 310 2.31 9.46 -24.00
C SER A 310 1.45 9.91 -25.20
N ILE A 311 0.51 10.83 -25.01
CA ILE A 311 -0.47 11.24 -26.04
C ILE A 311 -0.25 12.70 -26.46
N SER A 312 0.11 13.56 -25.52
CA SER A 312 0.34 14.99 -25.73
C SER A 312 1.58 15.23 -26.57
N GLU A 313 1.43 16.01 -27.65
CA GLU A 313 2.54 16.34 -28.56
C GLU A 313 3.61 17.23 -27.92
N SER A 314 3.24 18.01 -26.90
CA SER A 314 4.12 18.97 -26.21
C SER A 314 4.02 18.82 -24.70
N PRO A 315 5.15 18.90 -23.97
CA PRO A 315 5.13 18.82 -22.52
C PRO A 315 4.51 20.08 -21.89
N ASN A 316 3.83 19.90 -20.77
CA ASN A 316 3.38 20.98 -19.91
C ASN A 316 4.53 21.45 -19.00
N ILE A 317 4.91 22.71 -19.12
CA ILE A 317 6.03 23.30 -18.38
C ILE A 317 5.49 24.23 -17.29
N VAL A 318 5.97 24.02 -16.06
CA VAL A 318 5.61 24.81 -14.88
C VAL A 318 6.86 25.44 -14.31
N ASP A 319 7.02 26.74 -14.56
CA ASP A 319 8.00 27.60 -13.94
C ASP A 319 7.38 28.42 -12.82
N GLY A 320 8.11 28.62 -11.72
CA GLY A 320 7.64 29.51 -10.66
C GLY A 320 8.57 29.62 -9.46
N GLU A 321 8.27 30.60 -8.61
CA GLU A 321 9.01 30.83 -7.38
C GLU A 321 8.65 29.79 -6.31
N GLY A 322 9.67 29.35 -5.57
CA GLY A 322 9.56 28.40 -4.48
C GLY A 322 8.78 27.13 -4.85
N VAL A 323 8.22 26.50 -3.82
CA VAL A 323 7.29 25.37 -3.94
C VAL A 323 6.14 25.59 -2.99
N ILE A 324 4.89 25.52 -3.47
CA ILE A 324 3.67 25.73 -2.67
C ILE A 324 3.68 27.02 -1.82
N GLY A 325 4.36 28.08 -2.29
CA GLY A 325 4.51 29.34 -1.57
C GLY A 325 5.61 29.36 -0.50
N ASP A 326 6.41 28.31 -0.39
CA ASP A 326 7.52 28.14 0.57
C ASP A 326 8.89 28.18 -0.14
N PHE A 327 9.91 28.68 0.56
CA PHE A 327 11.30 28.82 0.11
C PHE A 327 12.25 28.17 1.13
N PRO A 328 12.27 26.83 1.22
CA PRO A 328 12.99 26.12 2.26
C PRO A 328 14.50 26.38 2.22
N ILE A 329 15.07 26.54 3.42
CA ILE A 329 16.52 26.59 3.66
C ILE A 329 16.95 25.18 4.06
N LEU A 330 17.94 24.63 3.38
CA LEU A 330 18.52 23.33 3.67
C LEU A 330 19.86 23.48 4.40
N LYS A 331 20.05 22.61 5.38
CA LYS A 331 21.29 22.41 6.13
C LYS A 331 21.53 20.90 6.24
N PHE A 332 22.76 20.49 6.53
CA PHE A 332 23.04 19.06 6.69
C PHE A 332 22.16 18.45 7.79
N GLY A 333 21.32 17.48 7.40
CA GLY A 333 20.38 16.78 8.28
C GLY A 333 19.19 17.62 8.79
N ARG A 334 19.03 18.88 8.36
CA ARG A 334 17.99 19.79 8.84
C ARG A 334 17.44 20.67 7.71
N HIS A 335 16.24 21.20 7.91
CA HIS A 335 15.68 22.21 7.04
C HIS A 335 14.88 23.24 7.83
N GLN A 336 14.63 24.39 7.21
CA GLN A 336 13.77 25.43 7.75
C GLN A 336 12.79 25.90 6.67
N ARG A 337 11.50 25.98 7.01
CA ARG A 337 10.47 26.58 6.14
C ARG A 337 10.57 28.11 6.18
N SER A 338 10.24 28.78 5.08
CA SER A 338 10.23 30.25 5.02
C SER A 338 9.12 30.88 5.86
N THR A 339 8.16 30.09 6.33
CA THR A 339 7.06 30.49 7.22
C THR A 339 7.50 30.83 8.65
N GLY A 340 8.81 30.81 8.94
CA GLY A 340 9.35 31.17 10.25
C GLY A 340 9.24 30.06 11.30
N GLN A 341 8.87 28.85 10.89
CA GLN A 341 8.91 27.69 11.76
C GLN A 341 10.36 27.38 12.20
N PRO A 342 10.54 26.74 13.37
CA PRO A 342 11.85 26.27 13.82
C PRO A 342 12.51 25.34 12.79
N GLU A 343 13.84 25.22 12.84
CA GLU A 343 14.55 24.18 12.09
C GLU A 343 14.02 22.80 12.48
N GLN A 344 13.75 21.96 11.48
CA GLN A 344 13.30 20.58 11.64
C GLN A 344 14.40 19.63 11.18
N GLU A 345 14.49 18.46 11.82
CA GLU A 345 15.39 17.39 11.40
C GLU A 345 14.83 16.65 10.18
N GLY A 346 15.74 16.09 9.37
CA GLY A 346 15.40 15.32 8.20
C GLY A 346 15.12 16.16 6.97
N GLU A 347 14.30 15.63 6.06
CA GLU A 347 14.09 16.19 4.74
C GLU A 347 12.93 17.20 4.73
N TYR A 348 13.08 18.26 3.95
CA TYR A 348 11.95 19.11 3.62
C TYR A 348 11.03 18.37 2.64
N GLU A 349 9.76 18.23 2.98
CA GLU A 349 8.76 17.55 2.15
C GLU A 349 7.67 18.52 1.68
N TYR A 350 7.29 18.41 0.40
CA TYR A 350 6.07 19.01 -0.11
C TYR A 350 5.41 18.09 -1.14
N ALA A 351 4.08 18.20 -1.20
CA ALA A 351 3.26 17.50 -2.17
C ALA A 351 2.39 18.46 -2.96
N SER A 352 2.09 18.08 -4.20
CA SER A 352 1.23 18.80 -5.14
C SER A 352 0.55 17.77 -6.06
N CYS A 353 -0.22 18.22 -7.04
CA CYS A 353 -0.92 17.38 -7.98
C CYS A 353 -0.83 17.89 -9.41
N THR A 354 -1.10 17.00 -10.37
CA THR A 354 -1.21 17.30 -11.80
C THR A 354 -2.29 16.43 -12.42
N GLY A 355 -2.98 16.98 -13.43
CA GLY A 355 -3.74 16.18 -14.39
C GLY A 355 -2.88 15.89 -15.61
N VAL A 356 -3.05 14.73 -16.22
CA VAL A 356 -2.48 14.34 -17.51
C VAL A 356 -3.52 13.63 -18.36
N ASP A 357 -3.35 13.65 -19.68
CA ASP A 357 -4.35 13.13 -20.61
C ASP A 357 -4.16 11.64 -20.91
N SER A 358 -3.11 11.02 -20.38
CA SER A 358 -2.77 9.60 -20.57
C SER A 358 -2.58 8.84 -19.25
N ASP A 359 -2.69 7.52 -19.31
CA ASP A 359 -2.45 6.60 -18.19
C ASP A 359 -0.95 6.45 -17.85
N LEU A 360 -0.09 6.93 -18.75
CA LEU A 360 1.35 6.96 -18.62
C LEU A 360 1.91 8.36 -18.90
N GLY A 361 2.64 8.89 -17.93
CA GLY A 361 3.39 10.13 -18.06
C GLY A 361 4.61 10.18 -17.15
N GLU A 362 5.25 11.32 -17.11
CA GLU A 362 6.51 11.55 -16.40
C GLU A 362 6.58 12.99 -15.91
N VAL A 363 7.24 13.21 -14.76
CA VAL A 363 7.67 14.54 -14.33
C VAL A 363 9.19 14.58 -14.20
N SER A 364 9.78 15.64 -14.74
CA SER A 364 11.22 15.91 -14.72
C SER A 364 11.47 17.42 -14.57
N GLY A 365 12.74 17.84 -14.56
CA GLY A 365 13.12 19.25 -14.42
C GLY A 365 14.17 19.52 -13.33
N SER A 366 14.09 20.68 -12.71
CA SER A 366 15.07 21.15 -11.72
C SER A 366 14.48 22.10 -10.69
N PHE A 367 15.16 22.17 -9.54
CA PHE A 367 14.98 23.19 -8.53
C PHE A 367 16.21 24.08 -8.49
N ARG A 368 16.01 25.41 -8.51
CA ARG A 368 17.11 26.36 -8.42
C ARG A 368 17.36 26.78 -6.98
N PHE A 369 18.59 26.60 -6.53
CA PHE A 369 19.04 26.99 -5.18
C PHE A 369 20.04 28.12 -5.24
N VAL A 370 20.20 28.83 -4.13
CA VAL A 370 21.29 29.78 -3.91
C VAL A 370 22.09 29.40 -2.66
N PRO A 371 23.42 29.45 -2.70
CA PRO A 371 24.26 29.34 -1.50
C PRO A 371 23.90 30.40 -0.44
N GLY A 372 23.83 30.01 0.83
CA GLY A 372 23.37 30.89 1.91
C GLY A 372 21.85 31.00 1.94
N THR A 373 21.35 32.25 1.89
CA THR A 373 19.91 32.55 1.84
C THR A 373 19.62 33.54 0.72
N ILE A 374 18.38 33.62 0.24
CA ILE A 374 17.94 34.59 -0.76
C ILE A 374 18.26 36.04 -0.33
N LYS A 375 18.11 36.34 0.97
CA LYS A 375 18.39 37.68 1.53
C LYS A 375 19.88 38.00 1.64
N ALA A 376 20.72 36.98 1.79
CA ALA A 376 22.17 37.12 1.91
C ALA A 376 22.87 36.02 1.10
N PRO A 377 22.87 36.12 -0.24
CA PRO A 377 23.48 35.13 -1.11
C PRO A 377 24.98 35.04 -0.85
N LYS A 378 25.53 33.83 -0.84
CA LYS A 378 26.97 33.57 -0.65
C LYS A 378 27.68 33.09 -1.91
N GLY A 379 26.96 32.95 -3.01
CA GLY A 379 27.47 32.50 -4.29
C GLY A 379 26.41 32.56 -5.39
N PRO A 380 26.77 32.18 -6.63
CA PRO A 380 25.82 32.15 -7.73
C PRO A 380 24.75 31.06 -7.52
N PRO A 381 23.51 31.27 -7.98
CA PRO A 381 22.49 30.24 -7.98
C PRO A 381 22.88 29.03 -8.86
N PHE A 382 22.43 27.84 -8.47
CA PHE A 382 22.69 26.59 -9.19
C PHE A 382 21.43 25.72 -9.27
N ASP A 383 21.34 24.92 -10.32
CA ASP A 383 20.20 24.01 -10.53
C ASP A 383 20.48 22.63 -9.97
N VAL A 384 19.53 22.12 -9.20
CA VAL A 384 19.50 20.77 -8.65
C VAL A 384 18.50 19.96 -9.47
N LYS A 385 18.97 18.91 -10.14
CA LYS A 385 18.11 18.06 -10.97
C LYS A 385 17.11 17.31 -10.11
N ILE A 386 15.88 17.17 -10.60
CA ILE A 386 14.91 16.24 -10.03
C ILE A 386 15.05 14.88 -10.73
N PRO A 387 14.82 13.75 -10.03
CA PRO A 387 14.71 12.46 -10.68
C PRO A 387 13.54 12.46 -11.67
N ASN A 388 13.66 11.71 -12.76
CA ASN A 388 12.52 11.43 -13.63
C ASN A 388 11.57 10.49 -12.86
N ILE A 389 10.37 10.98 -12.56
CA ILE A 389 9.35 10.23 -11.83
C ILE A 389 8.23 9.87 -12.79
N LYS A 390 7.91 8.58 -12.86
CA LYS A 390 6.82 8.09 -13.70
C LYS A 390 5.46 8.40 -13.05
N LEU A 391 4.48 8.76 -13.87
CA LEU A 391 3.06 8.90 -13.54
C LEU A 391 2.37 7.70 -14.20
N ILE A 392 2.00 6.69 -13.40
CA ILE A 392 1.51 5.41 -13.93
C ILE A 392 0.18 5.08 -13.25
N VAL A 393 -0.88 4.88 -14.03
CA VAL A 393 -2.11 4.25 -13.54
C VAL A 393 -1.80 2.78 -13.25
N PRO A 394 -2.01 2.28 -12.02
CA PRO A 394 -1.76 0.89 -11.71
C PRO A 394 -2.63 -0.06 -12.53
N ASP A 395 -2.06 -1.17 -13.02
CA ASP A 395 -2.75 -2.13 -13.89
C ASP A 395 -4.01 -2.78 -13.27
N TYR A 396 -4.15 -2.71 -11.95
CA TYR A 396 -5.32 -3.19 -11.21
C TYR A 396 -6.47 -2.17 -11.10
N ILE A 397 -6.27 -0.95 -11.60
CA ILE A 397 -7.28 0.11 -11.71
C ILE A 397 -7.63 0.30 -13.20
N SER A 398 -8.90 0.55 -13.53
CA SER A 398 -9.35 0.81 -14.90
C SER A 398 -10.17 2.06 -15.08
#